data_AF-A0A968JDF8-F1
#
_entry.id   AF-A0A968JDF8-F1
#
_cell.length_a   1.000
_cell.length_b   1.000
_cell.length_c   1.000
_cell.angle_alpha   90.00
_cell.angle_beta   90.00
_cell.angle_gamma   90.00
#
_symmetry.space_group_name_H-M   'P 1'
#
loop_
_entity.id
_entity.type
_entity.pdbx_description
1 polymer ?
#
loop_
_entity_poly.entity_id
_entity_poly.type
_entity_poly.pdbx_seq_one_letter_code
_entity_poly.pdbx_strand_id
1 'polypeptide(L)'
;MATSHQPTTSSALHVPVLPIVAGTLISFGLIFLVMASAYVDDIEMIRSAPSAIWAFVCGIPSDDPIVLPLMLLIGMLTTLSGVGVALVAYLRRGL
;
A
#
# COMPACT_ATOMS: atom_id res chain seq x y z
N MET A 1 -20.07 -37.81 -45.44
CA MET A 1 -19.58 -36.43 -45.24
C MET A 1 -19.78 -36.10 -43.76
N ALA A 2 -18.79 -36.38 -42.92
CA ALA A 2 -18.89 -36.26 -41.47
C ALA A 2 -18.14 -35.00 -41.03
N THR A 3 -18.87 -34.03 -40.49
CA THR A 3 -18.32 -32.79 -39.94
C THR A 3 -17.85 -33.05 -38.51
N SER A 4 -16.54 -33.16 -38.33
CA SER A 4 -15.90 -33.22 -37.02
C SER A 4 -15.99 -31.85 -36.33
N HIS A 5 -16.85 -31.72 -35.32
CA HIS A 5 -16.83 -30.59 -34.40
C HIS A 5 -15.59 -30.70 -33.50
N GLN A 6 -14.61 -29.84 -33.74
CA GLN A 6 -13.46 -29.65 -32.85
C GLN A 6 -13.93 -28.83 -31.64
N PRO A 7 -13.78 -29.32 -30.40
CA PRO A 7 -14.07 -28.49 -29.23
C PRO A 7 -13.00 -27.41 -29.14
N THR A 8 -13.41 -26.16 -29.33
CA THR A 8 -12.60 -24.98 -29.02
C THR A 8 -12.40 -24.96 -27.50
N THR A 9 -11.29 -25.55 -27.04
CA THR A 9 -10.83 -25.41 -25.67
C THR A 9 -10.42 -23.96 -25.43
N SER A 10 -11.41 -23.14 -25.07
CA SER A 10 -11.21 -21.81 -24.51
C SER A 10 -10.37 -21.98 -23.25
N SER A 11 -9.05 -21.76 -23.38
CA SER A 11 -8.13 -21.69 -22.25
C SER A 11 -8.51 -20.45 -21.44
N ALA A 12 -9.44 -20.63 -20.51
CA ALA A 12 -9.74 -19.64 -19.50
C ALA A 12 -8.43 -19.35 -18.77
N LEU A 13 -7.89 -18.15 -18.98
CA LEU A 13 -6.69 -17.66 -18.33
C LEU A 13 -6.94 -17.72 -16.81
N HIS A 14 -6.45 -18.77 -16.16
CA HIS A 14 -6.55 -18.94 -14.71
C HIS A 14 -5.54 -18.00 -14.06
N VAL A 15 -5.89 -16.72 -13.98
CA VAL A 15 -5.08 -15.70 -13.34
C VAL A 15 -5.01 -16.03 -11.85
N PRO A 16 -3.82 -16.27 -11.28
CA PRO A 16 -3.70 -16.52 -9.86
C PRO A 16 -4.03 -15.21 -9.12
N VAL A 17 -5.17 -15.17 -8.43
CA VAL A 17 -5.67 -14.00 -7.68
C VAL A 17 -4.74 -13.65 -6.52
N LEU A 18 -4.13 -14.65 -5.89
CA LEU A 18 -3.28 -14.52 -4.70
C LEU A 18 -2.06 -13.57 -4.89
N PRO A 19 -1.22 -13.71 -5.94
CA PRO A 19 -0.11 -12.78 -6.17
C PRO A 19 -0.57 -11.36 -6.54
N ILE A 20 -1.75 -11.20 -7.15
CA ILE A 20 -2.30 -9.86 -7.45
C ILE A 20 -2.63 -9.15 -6.14
N VAL A 21 -3.33 -9.83 -5.22
CA VAL A 21 -3.67 -9.30 -3.90
C VAL A 21 -2.40 -8.99 -3.10
N ALA A 22 -1.41 -9.89 -3.09
CA ALA A 22 -0.15 -9.63 -2.41
C ALA A 22 0.57 -8.38 -2.97
N GLY A 23 0.63 -8.24 -4.31
CA GLY A 23 1.23 -7.10 -4.98
C GLY A 23 0.54 -5.77 -4.66
N THR A 24 -0.79 -5.74 -4.60
CA THR A 24 -1.53 -4.52 -4.25
C THR A 24 -1.32 -4.13 -2.79
N LEU A 25 -1.36 -5.07 -1.84
CA LEU A 25 -1.11 -4.77 -0.42
C LEU A 25 0.31 -4.25 -0.17
N ILE A 26 1.32 -4.86 -0.79
CA ILE A 26 2.72 -4.43 -0.65
C ILE A 26 2.90 -3.03 -1.24
N SER A 27 2.36 -2.78 -2.44
CA SER A 27 2.48 -1.47 -3.09
C SER A 27 1.78 -0.38 -2.28
N PHE A 28 0.60 -0.69 -1.76
CA PHE A 28 -0.16 0.24 -0.91
C PHE A 28 0.58 0.55 0.39
N GLY A 29 1.12 -0.47 1.06
CA GLY A 29 1.92 -0.31 2.27
C GLY A 29 3.18 0.54 2.05
N LEU A 30 3.90 0.32 0.95
CA LEU A 30 5.07 1.11 0.58
C LEU A 30 4.73 2.58 0.31
N ILE A 31 3.64 2.85 -0.42
CA ILE A 31 3.20 4.22 -0.67
C ILE A 31 2.90 4.94 0.65
N PHE A 32 2.19 4.27 1.57
CA PHE A 32 1.90 4.84 2.89
C PHE A 32 3.15 5.09 3.73
N LEU A 33 4.14 4.20 3.67
CA LEU A 33 5.42 4.39 4.33
C LEU A 33 6.18 5.61 3.80
N VAL A 34 6.22 5.78 2.48
CA VAL A 34 6.86 6.95 1.84
C VAL A 34 6.10 8.24 2.14
N MET A 35 4.77 8.21 2.13
CA MET A 35 3.95 9.37 2.52
C MET A 35 4.16 9.72 3.99
N ALA A 36 4.26 8.72 4.87
CA ALA A 36 4.53 8.95 6.28
C ALA A 36 5.91 9.60 6.50
N SER A 37 6.96 9.17 5.80
CA SER A 37 8.28 9.81 5.91
C SER A 37 8.26 11.25 5.39
N ALA A 38 7.64 11.49 4.23
CA ALA A 38 7.50 12.84 3.69
C ALA A 38 6.71 13.76 4.63
N TYR A 39 5.66 13.24 5.29
CA TYR A 39 4.88 14.00 6.26
C TYR A 39 5.69 14.37 7.52
N VAL A 40 6.61 13.51 7.97
CA VAL A 40 7.53 13.85 9.08
C VAL A 40 8.42 15.01 8.69
N ASP A 41 9.03 14.94 7.50
CA ASP A 41 9.92 15.99 6.99
C ASP A 41 9.17 17.33 6.83
N ASP A 42 7.94 17.29 6.31
CA ASP A 42 7.07 18.47 6.17
C ASP A 42 6.71 19.09 7.53
N ILE A 43 6.38 18.27 8.53
CA ILE A 43 6.09 18.75 9.89
C ILE A 43 7.34 19.37 10.53
N GLU A 44 8.51 18.80 10.31
CA GLU A 44 9.77 19.35 10.83
C GLU A 44 10.11 20.70 10.17
N MET A 45 9.90 20.81 8.85
CA MET A 45 10.03 22.06 8.11
C MET A 45 9.05 23.13 8.63
N ILE A 46 7.80 22.75 8.84
CA ILE A 46 6.76 23.61 9.44
C ILE A 46 7.14 24.08 10.84
N ARG A 47 7.66 23.19 11.69
CA ARG A 47 8.09 23.53 13.06
C ARG A 47 9.29 24.46 13.10
N SER A 48 10.16 24.40 12.08
CA SER A 48 11.32 25.29 11.96
C SER A 48 10.97 26.71 11.48
N ALA A 49 9.75 26.92 10.95
CA ALA A 49 9.31 28.23 10.52
C ALA A 49 9.00 29.15 11.71
N PRO A 50 9.35 30.45 11.66
CA PRO A 50 9.02 31.41 12.71
C PRO A 50 7.52 31.44 12.96
N SER A 51 7.10 31.22 14.20
CA SER A 51 5.69 31.15 14.62
C SER A 51 4.86 32.37 14.20
N ALA A 52 5.49 33.54 14.07
CA ALA A 52 4.87 34.77 13.59
C ALA A 52 4.41 34.73 12.13
N ILE A 53 5.14 34.00 11.26
CA ILE A 53 4.77 33.81 9.85
C ILE A 53 3.66 32.76 9.73
N TRP A 54 3.74 31.71 10.56
CA TRP A 54 2.79 30.59 10.56
C TRP A 54 1.38 31.00 11.01
N ALA A 55 1.29 31.85 12.05
CA ALA A 55 0.03 32.43 12.51
C ALA A 55 -0.62 33.35 11.46
N PHE A 56 0.17 33.92 10.55
CA PHE A 56 -0.29 34.82 9.50
C PHE A 56 -0.79 34.09 8.24
N VAL A 57 -0.24 32.91 7.94
CA VAL A 57 -0.53 32.17 6.69
C VAL A 57 -1.52 31.02 6.88
N CYS A 58 -1.42 30.24 7.97
CA CYS A 58 -2.15 28.96 8.09
C CYS A 58 -3.23 28.94 9.18
N GLY A 59 -3.30 29.94 10.07
CA GLY A 59 -3.98 29.78 11.35
C GLY A 59 -3.20 28.83 12.26
N ILE A 60 -3.59 28.74 13.54
CA ILE A 60 -2.86 27.94 14.56
C ILE A 60 -2.72 26.48 14.08
N PRO A 61 -1.52 25.87 14.13
CA PRO A 61 -1.34 24.48 13.74
C PRO A 61 -2.27 23.61 14.58
N SER A 62 -3.08 22.78 13.92
CA SER A 62 -3.80 21.72 14.64
C SER A 62 -2.78 20.66 15.01
N ASP A 63 -2.33 20.67 16.27
CA ASP A 63 -1.38 19.71 16.88
C ASP A 63 -1.99 18.32 17.06
N ASP A 64 -2.81 17.82 16.13
CA ASP A 64 -3.52 16.57 16.32
C ASP A 64 -2.55 15.39 16.13
N PRO A 65 -2.06 14.74 17.21
CA PRO A 65 -0.89 13.86 17.16
C PRO A 65 -1.24 12.47 16.63
N ILE A 66 -2.48 12.25 16.20
CA ILE A 66 -3.07 10.94 15.90
C ILE A 66 -2.83 10.48 14.46
N VAL A 67 -2.67 11.40 13.51
CA VAL A 67 -2.61 11.07 12.08
C VAL A 67 -1.37 10.27 11.72
N LEU A 68 -0.21 10.68 12.26
CA LEU A 68 1.09 10.06 12.02
C LEU A 68 1.16 8.60 12.51
N PRO A 69 0.87 8.28 13.79
CA PRO A 69 0.89 6.90 14.26
C PRO A 69 -0.13 6.02 13.54
N LEU A 70 -1.27 6.58 13.11
CA LEU A 70 -2.30 5.83 12.39
C LEU A 70 -1.85 5.44 10.98
N MET A 71 -1.23 6.36 10.23
CA MET A 71 -0.64 6.04 8.92
C MET A 71 0.46 4.99 9.02
N LEU A 72 1.33 5.11 10.03
CA LEU A 72 2.41 4.14 10.26
C LEU A 72 1.85 2.74 10.55
N LEU A 73 0.82 2.66 11.40
CA LEU A 73 0.21 1.40 11.82
C LEU A 73 -0.51 0.71 10.65
N ILE A 74 -1.24 1.46 9.84
CA ILE A 74 -1.89 0.93 8.61
C ILE A 74 -0.83 0.46 7.61
N GLY A 75 0.22 1.25 7.38
CA GLY A 75 1.32 0.88 6.49
C GLY A 75 2.03 -0.41 6.93
N MET A 76 2.32 -0.56 8.22
CA MET A 76 2.91 -1.79 8.75
C MET A 76 1.99 -3.01 8.60
N LEU A 77 0.72 -2.90 8.98
CA LEU A 77 -0.22 -4.02 8.92
C LEU A 77 -0.42 -4.52 7.48
N THR A 78 -0.58 -3.59 6.53
CA THR A 78 -0.78 -3.92 5.12
C THR A 78 0.48 -4.54 4.51
N THR A 79 1.66 -4.04 4.86
CA THR A 79 2.93 -4.61 4.40
C THR A 79 3.16 -6.02 4.97
N LEU A 80 2.98 -6.21 6.27
CA LEU A 80 3.15 -7.51 6.94
C LEU A 80 2.19 -8.56 6.39
N SER A 81 0.92 -8.19 6.20
CA SER A 81 -0.07 -9.09 5.60
C SER A 81 0.24 -9.43 4.15
N GLY A 82 0.67 -8.45 3.34
CA GLY A 82 1.12 -8.69 1.96
C GLY A 82 2.30 -9.65 1.87
N VAL A 83 3.33 -9.45 2.70
CA VAL A 83 4.51 -10.32 2.79
C VAL A 83 4.12 -11.73 3.24
N GLY A 84 3.26 -11.85 4.27
CA GLY A 84 2.80 -13.15 4.76
C GLY A 84 2.05 -13.94 3.69
N VAL A 85 1.15 -13.28 2.95
CA VAL A 85 0.41 -13.91 1.84
C VAL A 85 1.35 -14.32 0.71
N ALA A 86 2.32 -13.47 0.34
CA ALA A 86 3.32 -13.79 -0.69
C ALA A 86 4.19 -14.98 -0.29
N LEU A 87 4.61 -15.04 0.98
CA LEU A 87 5.42 -16.13 1.52
C LEU A 87 4.64 -17.46 1.52
N VAL A 88 3.37 -17.46 1.95
CA VAL A 88 2.51 -18.65 1.90
C VAL A 88 2.29 -19.11 0.45
N ALA A 89 2.08 -18.19 -0.48
CA ALA A 89 1.94 -18.50 -1.90
C ALA A 89 3.22 -19.13 -2.48
N TYR A 90 4.38 -18.65 -2.06
CA TYR A 90 5.68 -19.19 -2.46
C TYR A 90 5.88 -20.61 -1.91
N LEU A 91 5.65 -20.81 -0.61
CA LEU A 91 5.76 -22.12 0.04
C LEU A 91 4.82 -23.17 -0.56
N ARG A 92 3.60 -22.78 -0.94
CA ARG A 92 2.63 -23.69 -1.59
C ARG A 92 2.95 -24.01 -3.05
N ARG A 93 3.82 -23.25 -3.71
CA ARG A 93 4.24 -23.50 -5.09
C ARG A 93 5.55 -24.30 -5.17
N GLY A 94 6.35 -24.30 -4.11
CA GLY A 94 7.62 -25.03 -4.02
C GLY A 94 7.53 -26.42 -3.40
N LEU A 95 6.35 -26.83 -2.90
CA LEU A 95 6.02 -28.13 -2.30
C LEU A 95 5.03 -28.86 -3.21
#